data_AF-X1MYE9-F1
#
_entry.id   AF-X1MYE9-F1
#
_cell.length_a   1.000
_cell.length_b   1.000
_cell.length_c   1.000
_cell.angle_alpha   90.00
_cell.angle_beta   90.00
_cell.angle_gamma   90.00
#
_symmetry.space_group_name_H-M   'P 1'
#
loop_
_entity.id
_entity.type
_entity.pdbx_description
1 polymer ?
#
loop_
_entity_poly.entity_id
_entity_poly.type
_entity_poly.pdbx_seq_one_letter_code
_entity_poly.pdbx_strand_id
1 'polypeptide(L)'
;DFYDNGTYISFTTTHFTAYAGGPPGNNSYLTIWDLTDPEGGSQTVYVDNNNTFYANYSDLDGNPITTIADGYIAWCEFRENSSGGWSAIDNMSYNDTSTFYEYSKNITNAGTFFFNVSCFNDGTPPQNYSNLSAIDSFVITPLIGEAVSSCGILDQANTVYTLTQNVSSSGTCFTIENNSITLDCDGYTINYSSSSTGYGINNSAGYDNITITNCTINQTNVTVWSFGIFLNESDDSTVEYCNMTNGKAGILVMNSFNTTIQHKGEFRP
;
A
#
# COMPACT_ATOMS: atom_id res chain seq x y z
N ASP A 1 -13.57 13.61 29.94
CA ASP A 1 -14.42 14.41 30.83
C ASP A 1 -15.14 15.49 30.04
N PHE A 2 -16.47 15.57 30.22
CA PHE A 2 -17.33 16.56 29.58
C PHE A 2 -17.37 17.83 30.44
N TYR A 3 -16.97 18.97 29.87
CA TYR A 3 -17.05 20.27 30.54
C TYR A 3 -17.64 21.30 29.59
N ASP A 4 -18.91 21.65 29.82
CA ASP A 4 -19.62 22.72 29.13
C ASP A 4 -19.51 24.00 29.97
N ASN A 5 -18.81 25.01 29.45
CA ASN A 5 -18.62 26.31 30.11
C ASN A 5 -19.47 27.42 29.48
N GLY A 6 -20.49 27.06 28.68
CA GLY A 6 -21.47 28.00 28.11
C GLY A 6 -20.93 28.93 27.01
N THR A 7 -19.66 28.82 26.62
CA THR A 7 -19.04 29.59 25.52
C THR A 7 -18.15 28.73 24.61
N TYR A 8 -17.54 27.69 25.16
CA TYR A 8 -16.76 26.71 24.43
C TYR A 8 -17.14 25.31 24.93
N ILE A 9 -17.25 24.38 23.98
CA ILE A 9 -17.24 22.95 24.27
C ILE A 9 -15.82 22.49 23.99
N SER A 10 -15.18 21.87 24.97
CA SER A 10 -13.83 21.31 24.83
C SER A 10 -13.85 19.84 25.22
N PHE A 11 -13.25 19.01 24.39
CA PHE A 11 -12.99 17.60 24.65
C PHE A 11 -11.62 17.25 24.05
N THR A 12 -10.92 16.34 24.71
CA THR A 12 -9.70 15.72 24.20
C THR A 12 -10.08 14.35 23.69
N THR A 13 -9.98 14.13 22.38
CA THR A 13 -10.27 12.85 21.75
C THR A 13 -9.13 12.49 20.79
N THR A 14 -8.85 11.19 20.64
CA THR A 14 -7.91 10.70 19.62
C THR A 14 -8.55 10.69 18.24
N HIS A 15 -9.89 10.62 18.16
CA HIS A 15 -10.67 10.71 16.92
C HIS A 15 -11.91 11.59 17.14
N PHE A 16 -12.18 12.51 16.22
CA PHE A 16 -13.37 13.37 16.31
C PHE A 16 -14.36 13.05 15.19
N THR A 17 -15.54 12.60 15.59
CA THR A 17 -16.67 12.40 14.68
C THR A 17 -17.43 13.70 14.55
N ALA A 18 -17.54 14.23 13.34
CA ALA A 18 -18.33 15.43 13.11
C ALA A 18 -19.82 15.09 13.19
N TYR A 19 -20.57 15.88 13.93
CA TYR A 19 -22.02 15.72 14.10
C TYR A 19 -22.71 17.05 13.90
N ALA A 20 -23.82 17.04 13.17
CA ALA A 20 -24.71 18.19 13.07
C ALA A 20 -26.13 17.80 13.45
N GLY A 21 -26.70 18.55 14.39
CA GLY A 21 -28.11 18.46 14.75
C GLY A 21 -28.94 19.40 13.87
N GLY A 22 -30.07 18.89 13.38
CA GLY A 22 -31.10 19.58 12.61
C GLY A 22 -32.49 19.08 12.99
N PRO A 23 -33.54 19.42 12.20
CA PRO A 23 -34.86 18.85 12.37
C PRO A 23 -34.83 17.30 12.35
N PRO A 24 -35.75 16.61 13.06
CA PRO A 24 -35.83 15.16 13.03
C PRO A 24 -35.84 14.62 11.58
N GLY A 25 -34.88 13.73 11.27
CA GLY A 25 -34.69 13.16 9.92
C GLY A 25 -33.58 13.80 9.06
N ASN A 26 -32.93 14.89 9.51
CA ASN A 26 -31.89 15.60 8.75
C ASN A 26 -30.53 15.64 9.45
N ASN A 27 -30.39 14.92 10.54
CA ASN A 27 -29.13 14.85 11.26
C ASN A 27 -28.17 13.95 10.48
N SER A 28 -26.94 14.41 10.33
CA SER A 28 -25.89 13.67 9.69
C SER A 28 -24.71 13.45 10.64
N TYR A 29 -23.97 12.40 10.35
CA TYR A 29 -22.80 11.93 11.06
C TYR A 29 -21.68 11.69 10.08
N LEU A 30 -20.46 12.08 10.46
CA LEU A 30 -19.26 11.82 9.68
C LEU A 30 -18.16 11.25 10.57
N THR A 31 -17.74 10.02 10.25
CA THR A 31 -16.46 9.45 10.71
C THR A 31 -15.55 9.24 9.53
N ILE A 32 -14.27 9.51 9.72
CA ILE A 32 -13.24 9.29 8.72
C ILE A 32 -12.12 8.48 9.36
N TRP A 33 -11.43 7.68 8.57
CA TRP A 33 -10.28 6.88 9.00
C TRP A 33 -9.48 6.44 7.76
N ASP A 34 -8.28 5.94 7.97
CA ASP A 34 -7.46 5.29 6.94
C ASP A 34 -7.04 3.87 7.36
N LEU A 35 -6.25 3.18 6.54
CA LEU A 35 -5.78 1.82 6.83
C LEU A 35 -4.94 1.74 8.11
N THR A 36 -4.29 2.83 8.52
CA THR A 36 -3.47 2.88 9.73
C THR A 36 -4.25 2.94 11.03
N ASP A 37 -5.54 3.27 10.97
CA ASP A 37 -6.41 3.33 12.14
C ASP A 37 -6.94 1.94 12.54
N PRO A 38 -7.38 1.75 13.79
CA PRO A 38 -8.06 0.52 14.23
C PRO A 38 -9.23 0.11 13.32
N GLU A 39 -10.01 1.09 12.86
CA GLU A 39 -11.14 0.93 11.95
C GLU A 39 -10.70 0.41 10.56
N GLY A 40 -9.49 0.78 10.12
CA GLY A 40 -8.85 0.29 8.89
C GLY A 40 -8.03 -0.99 9.06
N GLY A 41 -7.97 -1.55 10.28
CA GLY A 41 -7.25 -2.77 10.62
C GLY A 41 -5.84 -2.55 11.18
N SER A 42 -5.47 -1.31 11.54
CA SER A 42 -4.16 -0.94 12.08
C SER A 42 -2.99 -1.40 11.20
N GLN A 43 -3.14 -1.23 9.89
CA GLN A 43 -2.14 -1.64 8.93
C GLN A 43 -0.94 -0.70 8.98
N THR A 44 0.26 -1.26 8.79
CA THR A 44 1.43 -0.45 8.53
C THR A 44 1.47 -0.13 7.03
N VAL A 45 1.26 1.14 6.67
CA VAL A 45 1.37 1.61 5.29
C VAL A 45 2.78 2.17 5.06
N TYR A 46 3.42 1.77 3.96
CA TYR A 46 4.77 2.21 3.60
C TYR A 46 4.74 3.24 2.48
N VAL A 47 5.84 3.97 2.32
CA VAL A 47 6.01 4.86 1.16
C VAL A 47 5.78 4.11 -0.15
N ASP A 48 5.20 4.80 -1.12
CA ASP A 48 4.83 4.31 -2.45
C ASP A 48 3.74 3.23 -2.49
N ASN A 49 3.36 2.66 -1.34
CA ASN A 49 2.16 1.82 -1.24
C ASN A 49 0.89 2.69 -1.28
N ASN A 50 -0.18 2.07 -1.76
CA ASN A 50 -1.50 2.69 -1.77
C ASN A 50 -2.06 2.77 -0.33
N ASN A 51 -2.45 3.95 0.12
CA ASN A 51 -3.28 4.12 1.32
C ASN A 51 -4.73 4.37 0.93
N THR A 52 -5.67 3.74 1.61
CA THR A 52 -7.11 3.96 1.39
C THR A 52 -7.69 4.73 2.57
N PHE A 53 -8.39 5.80 2.24
CA PHE A 53 -9.09 6.68 3.16
C PHE A 53 -10.60 6.45 3.02
N TYR A 54 -11.28 6.40 4.16
CA TYR A 54 -12.68 6.09 4.26
C TYR A 54 -13.45 7.23 4.89
N ALA A 55 -14.69 7.40 4.46
CA ALA A 55 -15.65 8.29 5.10
C ALA A 55 -17.01 7.60 5.20
N ASN A 56 -17.47 7.45 6.45
CA ASN A 56 -18.85 7.07 6.76
C ASN A 56 -19.66 8.35 6.96
N TYR A 57 -20.35 8.76 5.91
CA TYR A 57 -21.33 9.84 5.95
C TYR A 57 -22.74 9.24 6.02
N SER A 58 -23.39 9.33 7.17
CA SER A 58 -24.63 8.61 7.46
C SER A 58 -25.65 9.44 8.24
N ASP A 59 -26.91 9.00 8.24
CA ASP A 59 -27.96 9.53 9.09
C ASP A 59 -27.86 8.99 10.54
N LEU A 60 -28.82 9.36 11.39
CA LEU A 60 -28.85 8.90 12.80
C LEU A 60 -29.07 7.40 12.97
N ASP A 61 -29.70 6.77 12.00
CA ASP A 61 -29.99 5.34 12.02
C ASP A 61 -28.78 4.54 11.46
N GLY A 62 -27.73 5.24 11.03
CA GLY A 62 -26.52 4.69 10.45
C GLY A 62 -26.66 4.34 8.97
N ASN A 63 -27.74 4.78 8.30
CA ASN A 63 -27.88 4.56 6.87
C ASN A 63 -26.94 5.52 6.11
N PRO A 64 -26.23 5.04 5.09
CA PRO A 64 -25.32 5.88 4.32
C PRO A 64 -26.09 6.95 3.56
N ILE A 65 -25.65 8.20 3.67
CA ILE A 65 -26.19 9.33 2.91
C ILE A 65 -25.46 9.37 1.57
N THR A 66 -26.14 8.90 0.51
CA THR A 66 -25.55 8.77 -0.83
C THR A 66 -26.37 9.49 -1.88
N THR A 67 -25.86 9.53 -3.11
CA THR A 67 -26.67 9.93 -4.27
C THR A 67 -27.76 8.88 -4.50
N ILE A 68 -28.99 9.19 -4.13
CA ILE A 68 -30.17 8.34 -4.38
C ILE A 68 -30.90 8.81 -5.65
N ALA A 69 -31.53 7.86 -6.34
CA ALA A 69 -32.24 8.07 -7.62
C ALA A 69 -33.38 9.12 -7.57
N ASP A 70 -33.75 9.56 -6.37
CA ASP A 70 -34.80 10.55 -6.11
C ASP A 70 -34.33 12.02 -6.21
N GLY A 71 -33.12 12.27 -6.75
CA GLY A 71 -32.65 13.62 -7.09
C GLY A 71 -31.82 14.33 -6.02
N TYR A 72 -31.26 13.58 -5.07
CA TYR A 72 -30.35 14.08 -4.05
C TYR A 72 -28.91 13.78 -4.46
N ILE A 73 -28.01 14.75 -4.40
CA ILE A 73 -26.59 14.55 -4.66
C ILE A 73 -25.85 14.66 -3.33
N ALA A 74 -25.28 13.54 -2.88
CA ALA A 74 -24.36 13.51 -1.76
C ALA A 74 -22.98 13.08 -2.25
N TRP A 75 -21.96 13.82 -1.85
CA TRP A 75 -20.58 13.55 -2.22
C TRP A 75 -19.63 13.93 -1.09
N CYS A 76 -18.47 13.28 -1.08
CA CYS A 76 -17.38 13.60 -0.17
C CYS A 76 -16.13 13.99 -0.96
N GLU A 77 -15.44 14.99 -0.45
CA GLU A 77 -14.23 15.60 -0.98
C GLU A 77 -13.07 15.30 -0.04
N PHE A 78 -11.94 14.90 -0.62
CA PHE A 78 -10.71 14.53 0.06
C PHE A 78 -9.58 15.49 -0.26
N ARG A 79 -8.72 15.73 0.73
CA ARG A 79 -7.41 16.37 0.57
C ARG A 79 -6.50 16.00 1.72
N GLU A 80 -5.19 16.06 1.49
CA GLU A 80 -4.16 15.66 2.47
C GLU A 80 -2.93 16.55 2.39
N ASN A 81 -1.96 16.43 3.31
CA ASN A 81 -0.81 17.33 3.39
C ASN A 81 0.59 16.68 3.35
N SER A 82 0.71 15.46 2.86
CA SER A 82 1.95 14.69 2.76
C SER A 82 3.00 15.27 1.82
N SER A 83 2.61 16.22 0.95
CA SER A 83 3.53 16.96 0.07
C SER A 83 4.03 18.29 0.67
N GLY A 84 3.77 18.56 1.96
CA GLY A 84 4.20 19.79 2.65
C GLY A 84 3.16 20.92 2.64
N GLY A 85 1.99 20.69 2.08
CA GLY A 85 0.82 21.57 2.09
C GLY A 85 -0.43 20.80 1.67
N TRP A 86 -1.61 21.36 1.94
CA TRP A 86 -2.86 20.72 1.53
C TRP A 86 -2.93 20.54 0.01
N SER A 87 -3.21 19.33 -0.43
CA SER A 87 -3.40 18.96 -1.83
C SER A 87 -4.59 19.70 -2.44
N ALA A 88 -4.70 19.63 -3.77
CA ALA A 88 -5.97 19.91 -4.43
C ALA A 88 -7.06 18.97 -3.88
N ILE A 89 -8.31 19.42 -4.03
CA ILE A 89 -9.48 18.64 -3.63
C ILE A 89 -9.73 17.56 -4.70
N ASP A 90 -9.91 16.34 -4.24
CA ASP A 90 -10.34 15.20 -5.04
C ASP A 90 -11.68 14.66 -4.55
N ASN A 91 -12.47 14.07 -5.44
CA ASN A 91 -13.74 13.43 -5.06
C ASN A 91 -13.50 12.00 -4.57
N MET A 92 -14.16 11.63 -3.49
CA MET A 92 -14.26 10.23 -3.04
C MET A 92 -15.37 9.51 -3.81
N SER A 93 -15.22 8.18 -3.96
CA SER A 93 -16.22 7.33 -4.61
C SER A 93 -16.99 6.53 -3.57
N TYR A 94 -18.32 6.51 -3.63
CA TYR A 94 -19.11 5.65 -2.76
C TYR A 94 -19.03 4.19 -3.22
N ASN A 95 -18.79 3.26 -2.29
CA ASN A 95 -18.67 1.84 -2.54
C ASN A 95 -19.84 1.09 -1.88
N ASP A 96 -20.70 0.46 -2.69
CA ASP A 96 -21.89 -0.26 -2.20
C ASP A 96 -21.55 -1.49 -1.35
N THR A 97 -20.36 -2.06 -1.50
CA THR A 97 -19.94 -3.27 -0.76
C THR A 97 -19.47 -2.93 0.65
N SER A 98 -18.62 -1.93 0.77
CA SER A 98 -18.14 -1.45 2.08
C SER A 98 -19.13 -0.48 2.74
N THR A 99 -20.05 0.09 1.97
CA THR A 99 -21.01 1.14 2.36
C THR A 99 -20.36 2.46 2.78
N PHE A 100 -19.16 2.75 2.27
CA PHE A 100 -18.40 3.95 2.59
C PHE A 100 -17.98 4.73 1.35
N TYR A 101 -17.70 6.03 1.52
CA TYR A 101 -16.93 6.79 0.55
C TYR A 101 -15.46 6.45 0.69
N GLU A 102 -14.80 6.14 -0.42
CA GLU A 102 -13.42 5.66 -0.46
C GLU A 102 -12.58 6.52 -1.41
N TYR A 103 -11.33 6.77 -1.02
CA TYR A 103 -10.31 7.35 -1.88
C TYR A 103 -8.98 6.67 -1.61
N SER A 104 -8.28 6.29 -2.68
CA SER A 104 -7.01 5.56 -2.61
C SER A 104 -5.90 6.37 -3.29
N LYS A 105 -4.75 6.49 -2.63
CA LYS A 105 -3.59 7.21 -3.16
C LYS A 105 -2.28 6.64 -2.64
N ASN A 106 -1.28 6.59 -3.51
CA ASN A 106 0.10 6.30 -3.12
C ASN A 106 0.74 7.54 -2.48
N ILE A 107 1.34 7.36 -1.29
CA ILE A 107 2.01 8.44 -0.56
C ILE A 107 3.52 8.23 -0.63
N THR A 108 4.24 9.19 -1.21
CA THR A 108 5.67 9.05 -1.52
C THR A 108 6.59 9.54 -0.40
N ASN A 109 6.06 10.28 0.57
CA ASN A 109 6.81 10.79 1.71
C ASN A 109 6.45 10.01 2.96
N ALA A 110 7.45 9.62 3.74
CA ALA A 110 7.23 9.02 5.05
C ALA A 110 6.96 10.10 6.10
N GLY A 111 6.16 9.78 7.12
CA GLY A 111 5.85 10.66 8.23
C GLY A 111 4.42 10.52 8.74
N THR A 112 4.06 11.38 9.68
CA THR A 112 2.68 11.56 10.12
C THR A 112 2.11 12.79 9.43
N PHE A 113 0.97 12.62 8.79
CA PHE A 113 0.30 13.65 8.01
C PHE A 113 -1.15 13.78 8.44
N PHE A 114 -1.87 14.71 7.83
CA PHE A 114 -3.29 14.93 8.07
C PHE A 114 -4.07 14.90 6.77
N PHE A 115 -5.27 14.35 6.83
CA PHE A 115 -6.25 14.40 5.76
C PHE A 115 -7.55 15.05 6.24
N ASN A 116 -8.31 15.58 5.29
CA ASN A 116 -9.60 16.20 5.55
C ASN A 116 -10.67 15.57 4.66
N VAL A 117 -11.65 15.00 5.37
CA VAL A 117 -13.00 14.64 4.96
C VAL A 117 -13.96 15.81 4.80
N SER A 118 -14.47 16.22 3.64
CA SER A 118 -15.62 17.16 3.58
C SER A 118 -16.79 16.57 2.79
N CYS A 119 -17.90 16.29 3.45
CA CYS A 119 -19.09 15.69 2.84
C CYS A 119 -20.24 16.71 2.73
N PHE A 120 -20.92 16.66 1.60
CA PHE A 120 -21.96 17.60 1.22
C PHE A 120 -23.23 16.86 0.81
N ASN A 121 -24.36 17.52 1.01
CA ASN A 121 -25.64 17.10 0.48
C ASN A 121 -26.37 18.33 -0.09
N ASP A 122 -26.80 18.26 -1.34
CA ASP A 122 -27.56 19.34 -2.00
C ASP A 122 -29.07 19.07 -2.04
N GLY A 123 -29.56 18.20 -1.14
CA GLY A 123 -30.95 17.77 -1.08
C GLY A 123 -31.93 18.93 -0.96
N THR A 124 -32.96 18.94 -1.80
CA THR A 124 -34.11 19.84 -1.59
C THR A 124 -34.89 19.38 -0.35
N PRO A 125 -35.41 20.30 0.49
CA PRO A 125 -36.22 19.93 1.66
C PRO A 125 -37.35 18.94 1.30
N PRO A 126 -37.63 17.94 2.15
CA PRO A 126 -37.33 17.91 3.58
C PRO A 126 -35.99 17.28 3.98
N GLN A 127 -35.32 16.48 3.13
CA GLN A 127 -34.11 15.73 3.49
C GLN A 127 -32.82 16.47 3.08
N ASN A 128 -32.52 17.55 3.80
CA ASN A 128 -31.28 18.30 3.63
C ASN A 128 -30.34 17.96 4.78
N TYR A 129 -29.47 16.98 4.56
CA TYR A 129 -28.47 16.58 5.54
C TYR A 129 -27.38 17.65 5.65
N SER A 130 -26.86 17.84 6.85
CA SER A 130 -25.88 18.89 7.09
C SER A 130 -24.53 18.54 6.45
N ASN A 131 -23.91 19.53 5.79
CA ASN A 131 -22.54 19.41 5.33
C ASN A 131 -21.59 19.28 6.53
N LEU A 132 -20.71 18.30 6.49
CA LEU A 132 -19.80 18.00 7.58
C LEU A 132 -18.37 17.95 7.09
N SER A 133 -17.43 18.32 7.97
CA SER A 133 -16.01 18.20 7.70
C SER A 133 -15.30 17.63 8.92
N ALA A 134 -14.37 16.72 8.69
CA ALA A 134 -13.55 16.08 9.71
C ALA A 134 -12.08 16.08 9.28
N ILE A 135 -11.17 16.14 10.25
CA ILE A 135 -9.72 16.04 10.03
C ILE A 135 -9.21 14.90 10.87
N ASP A 136 -8.33 14.10 10.29
CA ASP A 136 -7.67 13.02 10.98
C ASP A 136 -6.22 12.90 10.52
N SER A 137 -5.41 12.19 11.31
CA SER A 137 -4.01 11.92 11.01
C SER A 137 -3.84 10.55 10.38
N PHE A 138 -2.80 10.39 9.56
CA PHE A 138 -2.40 9.08 9.02
C PHE A 138 -0.88 8.95 9.07
N VAL A 139 -0.38 7.70 9.08
CA VAL A 139 1.05 7.41 9.21
C VAL A 139 1.57 6.66 7.99
N ILE A 140 2.66 7.16 7.41
CA ILE A 140 3.39 6.49 6.33
C ILE A 140 4.79 6.14 6.82
N THR A 141 5.09 4.84 6.77
CA THR A 141 6.35 4.26 7.25
C THR A 141 7.41 4.35 6.15
N PRO A 142 8.64 4.79 6.45
CA PRO A 142 9.71 4.77 5.44
C PRO A 142 10.05 3.32 5.04
N LEU A 143 10.40 3.12 3.78
CA LEU A 143 11.10 1.91 3.35
C LEU A 143 12.48 1.89 4.02
N ILE A 144 12.84 0.77 4.63
CA ILE A 144 14.20 0.57 5.15
C ILE A 144 15.07 0.17 3.95
N GLY A 145 16.11 0.96 3.69
CA GLY A 145 17.14 0.59 2.72
C GLY A 145 18.26 -0.18 3.41
N GLU A 146 18.47 -1.44 3.02
CA GLU A 146 19.56 -2.28 3.52
C GLU A 146 20.57 -2.56 2.41
N ALA A 147 21.83 -2.20 2.65
CA ALA A 147 22.93 -2.54 1.74
C ALA A 147 23.37 -3.99 1.98
N VAL A 148 23.29 -4.82 0.94
CA VAL A 148 23.66 -6.23 1.00
C VAL A 148 24.95 -6.47 0.22
N SER A 149 25.90 -7.15 0.84
CA SER A 149 27.22 -7.46 0.25
C SER A 149 27.50 -8.96 0.11
N SER A 150 26.55 -9.81 0.50
CA SER A 150 26.69 -11.27 0.46
C SER A 150 25.33 -11.94 0.25
N CYS A 151 25.34 -13.15 -0.31
CA CYS A 151 24.17 -14.04 -0.32
C CYS A 151 23.66 -14.28 1.11
N GLY A 152 22.35 -14.40 1.30
CA GLY A 152 21.74 -14.49 2.62
C GLY A 152 20.22 -14.61 2.61
N ILE A 153 19.65 -14.42 3.80
CA ILE A 153 18.20 -14.38 4.01
C ILE A 153 17.77 -12.90 4.01
N LEU A 154 16.67 -12.63 3.33
CA LEU A 154 15.99 -11.33 3.33
C LEU A 154 14.71 -11.49 4.16
N ASP A 155 14.74 -11.10 5.43
CA ASP A 155 13.70 -11.42 6.44
C ASP A 155 12.96 -10.19 7.00
N GLN A 156 13.39 -8.98 6.64
CA GLN A 156 12.73 -7.74 7.05
C GLN A 156 11.63 -7.40 6.04
N ALA A 157 10.37 -7.48 6.49
CA ALA A 157 9.23 -7.02 5.71
C ALA A 157 9.45 -5.57 5.23
N ASN A 158 8.95 -5.23 4.05
CA ASN A 158 8.93 -3.85 3.56
C ASN A 158 10.32 -3.20 3.50
N THR A 159 11.31 -3.99 3.10
CA THR A 159 12.72 -3.57 3.05
C THR A 159 13.22 -3.65 1.61
N VAL A 160 13.94 -2.60 1.21
CA VAL A 160 14.68 -2.55 -0.05
C VAL A 160 16.10 -3.00 0.25
N TYR A 161 16.44 -4.20 -0.19
CA TYR A 161 17.78 -4.74 -0.15
C TYR A 161 18.49 -4.36 -1.45
N THR A 162 19.56 -3.58 -1.35
CA THR A 162 20.36 -3.15 -2.51
C THR A 162 21.71 -3.85 -2.50
N LEU A 163 22.02 -4.59 -3.56
CA LEU A 163 23.37 -5.17 -3.69
C LEU A 163 24.41 -4.07 -3.86
N THR A 164 25.55 -4.27 -3.21
CA THR A 164 26.70 -3.35 -3.29
C THR A 164 27.89 -3.93 -4.04
N GLN A 165 27.81 -5.21 -4.41
CA GLN A 165 28.82 -5.93 -5.17
C GLN A 165 28.25 -7.23 -5.76
N ASN A 166 29.01 -7.85 -6.66
CA ASN A 166 28.71 -9.21 -7.10
C ASN A 166 28.76 -10.19 -5.92
N VAL A 167 27.78 -11.08 -5.82
CA VAL A 167 27.69 -12.09 -4.76
C VAL A 167 27.76 -13.49 -5.34
N SER A 168 28.10 -14.47 -4.51
CA SER A 168 28.27 -15.86 -4.93
C SER A 168 27.82 -16.86 -3.86
N SER A 169 27.16 -17.94 -4.27
CA SER A 169 26.78 -19.06 -3.40
C SER A 169 27.08 -20.43 -4.03
N SER A 170 27.34 -21.43 -3.17
CA SER A 170 27.47 -22.84 -3.57
C SER A 170 26.16 -23.44 -4.07
N GLY A 171 25.04 -23.01 -3.47
CA GLY A 171 23.67 -23.42 -3.81
C GLY A 171 22.79 -22.19 -4.02
N THR A 172 21.79 -22.01 -3.15
CA THR A 172 20.90 -20.82 -3.19
C THR A 172 21.63 -19.57 -2.73
N CYS A 173 21.48 -18.44 -3.43
CA CYS A 173 22.07 -17.17 -2.99
C CYS A 173 21.13 -16.38 -2.06
N PHE A 174 19.95 -15.98 -2.52
CA PHE A 174 18.97 -15.27 -1.68
C PHE A 174 17.75 -16.12 -1.37
N THR A 175 17.31 -16.10 -0.12
CA THR A 175 16.00 -16.64 0.31
C THR A 175 15.17 -15.51 0.87
N ILE A 176 13.95 -15.37 0.37
CA ILE A 176 12.97 -14.40 0.82
C ILE A 176 12.17 -15.03 1.96
N GLU A 177 12.14 -14.35 3.11
CA GLU A 177 11.47 -14.80 4.33
C GLU A 177 10.43 -13.78 4.85
N ASN A 178 10.01 -12.83 4.01
CA ASN A 178 8.95 -11.89 4.35
C ASN A 178 8.25 -11.28 3.12
N ASN A 179 7.07 -10.69 3.34
CA ASN A 179 6.29 -9.99 2.31
C ASN A 179 6.89 -8.61 2.01
N SER A 180 6.53 -8.07 0.83
CA SER A 180 6.88 -6.70 0.43
C SER A 180 8.39 -6.44 0.44
N ILE A 181 9.18 -7.42 0.00
CA ILE A 181 10.63 -7.29 -0.13
C ILE A 181 10.99 -6.84 -1.55
N THR A 182 11.85 -5.84 -1.64
CA THR A 182 12.51 -5.45 -2.89
C THR A 182 13.97 -5.87 -2.84
N LEU A 183 14.41 -6.72 -3.77
CA LEU A 183 15.82 -6.95 -4.04
C LEU A 183 16.21 -6.19 -5.31
N ASP A 184 16.92 -5.08 -5.12
CA ASP A 184 17.54 -4.32 -6.20
C ASP A 184 19.02 -4.72 -6.31
N CYS A 185 19.39 -5.34 -7.41
CA CYS A 185 20.77 -5.74 -7.60
C CYS A 185 21.70 -4.59 -8.02
N ASP A 186 21.20 -3.39 -8.32
CA ASP A 186 22.01 -2.23 -8.76
C ASP A 186 22.97 -2.61 -9.93
N GLY A 187 22.52 -3.51 -10.81
CA GLY A 187 23.31 -4.03 -11.93
C GLY A 187 24.35 -5.11 -11.57
N TYR A 188 24.53 -5.43 -10.29
CA TYR A 188 25.45 -6.49 -9.85
C TYR A 188 24.94 -7.89 -10.18
N THR A 189 25.88 -8.83 -10.20
CA THR A 189 25.66 -10.23 -10.55
C THR A 189 25.46 -11.11 -9.32
N ILE A 190 24.40 -11.89 -9.33
CA ILE A 190 24.16 -13.01 -8.42
C ILE A 190 24.68 -14.29 -9.09
N ASN A 191 25.79 -14.83 -8.58
CA ASN A 191 26.31 -16.12 -9.00
C ASN A 191 25.79 -17.21 -8.05
N TYR A 192 25.11 -18.21 -8.59
CA TYR A 192 24.49 -19.24 -7.76
C TYR A 192 24.79 -20.64 -8.29
N SER A 193 24.47 -21.64 -7.45
CA SER A 193 24.52 -23.05 -7.80
C SER A 193 25.90 -23.48 -8.33
N SER A 194 27.00 -23.05 -7.69
CA SER A 194 28.37 -23.33 -8.14
C SER A 194 28.85 -24.74 -7.86
N SER A 195 28.31 -25.39 -6.83
CA SER A 195 28.70 -26.76 -6.45
C SER A 195 27.56 -27.64 -5.96
N SER A 196 26.40 -27.07 -5.64
CA SER A 196 25.17 -27.78 -5.29
C SER A 196 23.96 -27.17 -6.01
N THR A 197 22.87 -27.92 -6.06
CA THR A 197 21.58 -27.42 -6.55
C THR A 197 21.08 -26.26 -5.68
N GLY A 198 20.48 -25.25 -6.30
CA GLY A 198 19.88 -24.12 -5.58
C GLY A 198 19.32 -23.07 -6.54
N TYR A 199 18.94 -21.92 -5.98
CA TYR A 199 18.31 -20.82 -6.73
C TYR A 199 19.15 -19.55 -6.69
N GLY A 200 19.07 -18.70 -7.72
CA GLY A 200 19.60 -17.34 -7.57
C GLY A 200 18.85 -16.61 -6.47
N ILE A 201 17.52 -16.60 -6.59
CA ILE A 201 16.58 -16.02 -5.62
C ILE A 201 15.44 -17.02 -5.40
N ASN A 202 15.17 -17.33 -4.14
CA ASN A 202 14.19 -18.32 -3.70
C ASN A 202 13.08 -17.67 -2.87
N ASN A 203 11.85 -17.71 -3.39
CA ASN A 203 10.62 -17.45 -2.64
C ASN A 203 9.68 -18.66 -2.77
N SER A 204 10.12 -19.80 -2.25
CA SER A 204 9.32 -21.02 -2.23
C SER A 204 8.27 -21.05 -1.11
N ALA A 205 8.40 -20.15 -0.14
CA ALA A 205 7.58 -20.09 1.06
C ALA A 205 6.29 -19.26 0.88
N GLY A 206 6.05 -18.67 -0.28
CA GLY A 206 4.78 -18.00 -0.59
C GLY A 206 4.65 -16.60 -0.02
N TYR A 207 5.73 -15.81 -0.04
CA TYR A 207 5.64 -14.41 0.34
C TYR A 207 5.18 -13.54 -0.83
N ASP A 208 4.31 -12.57 -0.58
CA ASP A 208 3.65 -11.75 -1.58
C ASP A 208 4.34 -10.39 -1.76
N ASN A 209 3.98 -9.70 -2.84
CA ASN A 209 4.48 -8.36 -3.18
C ASN A 209 6.01 -8.28 -3.26
N ILE A 210 6.63 -9.27 -3.90
CA ILE A 210 8.09 -9.32 -4.06
C ILE A 210 8.50 -8.57 -5.31
N THR A 211 9.45 -7.65 -5.19
CA THR A 211 10.09 -6.99 -6.33
C THR A 211 11.52 -7.46 -6.49
N ILE A 212 11.88 -8.00 -7.66
CA ILE A 212 13.25 -8.35 -8.02
C ILE A 212 13.65 -7.51 -9.23
N THR A 213 14.67 -6.66 -9.10
CA THR A 213 15.03 -5.69 -10.13
C THR A 213 16.53 -5.51 -10.36
N ASN A 214 16.89 -5.11 -11.57
CA ASN A 214 18.26 -4.79 -12.01
C ASN A 214 19.31 -5.89 -11.81
N CYS A 215 18.90 -7.16 -11.79
CA CYS A 215 19.78 -8.29 -11.49
C CYS A 215 20.36 -8.96 -12.73
N THR A 216 21.67 -9.23 -12.73
CA THR A 216 22.23 -10.31 -13.56
C THR A 216 22.30 -11.58 -12.73
N ILE A 217 21.62 -12.65 -13.14
CA ILE A 217 21.58 -13.92 -12.38
C ILE A 217 22.26 -15.00 -13.21
N ASN A 218 23.37 -15.53 -12.70
CA ASN A 218 24.26 -16.42 -13.42
C ASN A 218 24.37 -17.78 -12.72
N GLN A 219 23.92 -18.84 -13.40
CA GLN A 219 24.14 -20.21 -12.93
C GLN A 219 25.57 -20.62 -13.25
N THR A 220 26.36 -20.90 -12.22
CA THR A 220 27.79 -21.18 -12.41
C THR A 220 28.10 -22.65 -12.72
N ASN A 221 27.32 -23.60 -12.20
CA ASN A 221 27.37 -25.01 -12.62
C ASN A 221 26.11 -25.37 -13.42
N VAL A 222 26.23 -25.42 -14.75
CA VAL A 222 25.12 -25.69 -15.67
C VAL A 222 24.67 -27.15 -15.71
N THR A 223 25.36 -28.05 -15.01
CA THR A 223 25.03 -29.49 -15.02
C THR A 223 23.91 -29.84 -14.05
N VAL A 224 23.70 -29.04 -13.00
CA VAL A 224 22.64 -29.24 -12.00
C VAL A 224 21.32 -28.57 -12.43
N TRP A 225 20.21 -29.09 -11.92
CA TRP A 225 18.87 -28.58 -12.23
C TRP A 225 18.48 -27.49 -11.25
N SER A 226 18.59 -26.23 -11.69
CA SER A 226 18.48 -25.03 -10.86
C SER A 226 17.72 -23.94 -11.63
N PHE A 227 17.12 -22.99 -10.91
CA PHE A 227 16.39 -21.86 -11.48
C PHE A 227 17.01 -20.54 -11.01
N GLY A 228 17.05 -19.53 -11.87
CA GLY A 228 17.52 -18.19 -11.51
C GLY A 228 16.64 -17.57 -10.44
N ILE A 229 15.33 -17.50 -10.71
CA ILE A 229 14.33 -16.98 -9.78
C ILE A 229 13.23 -18.02 -9.63
N PHE A 230 12.85 -18.29 -8.38
CA PHE A 230 11.71 -19.14 -8.07
C PHE A 230 10.71 -18.39 -7.19
N LEU A 231 9.49 -18.19 -7.70
CA LEU A 231 8.34 -17.66 -6.99
C LEU A 231 7.27 -18.76 -6.93
N ASN A 232 6.91 -19.20 -5.73
CA ASN A 232 5.82 -20.16 -5.51
C ASN A 232 4.80 -19.55 -4.55
N GLU A 233 3.51 -19.61 -4.87
CA GLU A 233 2.43 -19.07 -4.02
C GLU A 233 2.67 -17.60 -3.64
N SER A 234 3.15 -16.81 -4.61
CA SER A 234 3.62 -15.43 -4.40
C SER A 234 2.83 -14.46 -5.28
N ASP A 235 1.82 -13.85 -4.69
CA ASP A 235 0.89 -12.97 -5.37
C ASP A 235 1.44 -11.54 -5.48
N ASP A 236 0.99 -10.82 -6.51
CA ASP A 236 1.30 -9.40 -6.75
C ASP A 236 2.82 -9.09 -6.87
N SER A 237 3.64 -10.09 -7.20
CA SER A 237 5.09 -9.95 -7.34
C SER A 237 5.53 -9.42 -8.71
N THR A 238 6.65 -8.70 -8.76
CA THR A 238 7.24 -8.12 -9.96
C THR A 238 8.69 -8.58 -10.17
N VAL A 239 9.01 -9.05 -11.37
CA VAL A 239 10.38 -9.28 -11.83
C VAL A 239 10.66 -8.36 -13.01
N GLU A 240 11.61 -7.45 -12.87
CA GLU A 240 11.94 -6.50 -13.92
C GLU A 240 13.44 -6.25 -14.10
N TYR A 241 13.85 -5.86 -15.31
CA TYR A 241 15.26 -5.56 -15.65
C TYR A 241 16.27 -6.65 -15.27
N CYS A 242 15.81 -7.90 -15.21
CA CYS A 242 16.64 -9.04 -14.83
C CYS A 242 17.17 -9.78 -16.07
N ASN A 243 18.47 -10.11 -16.07
CA ASN A 243 19.13 -10.88 -17.10
C ASN A 243 19.58 -12.24 -16.56
N MET A 244 19.00 -13.33 -17.08
CA MET A 244 19.37 -14.70 -16.70
C MET A 244 20.44 -15.24 -17.65
N THR A 245 21.57 -15.70 -17.11
CA THR A 245 22.69 -16.23 -17.91
C THR A 245 23.09 -17.64 -17.46
N ASN A 246 23.52 -18.46 -18.43
CA ASN A 246 24.02 -19.83 -18.26
C ASN A 246 23.08 -20.84 -17.58
N GLY A 247 21.86 -20.46 -17.19
CA GLY A 247 20.95 -21.32 -16.43
C GLY A 247 20.23 -22.39 -17.24
N LYS A 248 19.92 -23.54 -16.61
CA LYS A 248 19.00 -24.55 -17.18
C LYS A 248 17.56 -24.02 -17.28
N ALA A 249 17.16 -23.19 -16.31
CA ALA A 249 15.89 -22.49 -16.31
C ALA A 249 16.06 -21.08 -15.72
N GLY A 250 15.39 -20.10 -16.32
CA GLY A 250 15.48 -18.69 -15.93
C GLY A 250 14.60 -18.38 -14.73
N ILE A 251 13.32 -18.10 -15.00
CA ILE A 251 12.32 -17.74 -14.00
C ILE A 251 11.27 -18.83 -13.94
N LEU A 252 10.93 -19.29 -12.75
CA LEU A 252 9.82 -20.21 -12.48
C LEU A 252 8.83 -19.53 -11.55
N VAL A 253 7.58 -19.43 -12.01
CA VAL A 253 6.43 -18.94 -11.24
C VAL A 253 5.42 -20.08 -11.11
N MET A 254 5.02 -20.40 -9.88
CA MET A 254 4.10 -21.49 -9.56
C MET A 254 3.01 -21.02 -8.60
N ASN A 255 1.76 -21.43 -8.86
CA ASN A 255 0.61 -21.17 -7.98
C ASN A 255 0.47 -19.70 -7.53
N SER A 256 0.88 -18.75 -8.38
CA SER A 256 0.93 -17.32 -8.06
C SER A 256 -0.04 -16.56 -8.95
N PHE A 257 -0.61 -15.48 -8.43
CA PHE A 257 -1.54 -14.59 -9.11
C PHE A 257 -0.92 -13.21 -9.30
N ASN A 258 -1.35 -12.49 -10.34
CA ASN A 258 -0.93 -11.11 -10.63
C ASN A 258 0.59 -10.85 -10.74
N THR A 259 1.39 -11.87 -11.03
CA THR A 259 2.83 -11.70 -11.22
C THR A 259 3.14 -10.94 -12.51
N THR A 260 3.90 -9.85 -12.42
CA THR A 260 4.39 -9.09 -13.57
C THR A 260 5.84 -9.44 -13.88
N ILE A 261 6.13 -9.89 -15.11
CA ILE A 261 7.50 -10.08 -15.61
C ILE A 261 7.69 -9.14 -16.79
N GLN A 262 8.58 -8.15 -16.64
CA GLN A 262 8.75 -7.11 -17.66
C GLN A 262 10.21 -6.68 -17.86
N HIS A 263 10.45 -6.01 -18.98
CA HIS A 263 11.70 -5.33 -19.27
C HIS A 263 11.33 -4.00 -19.94
N LYS A 264 11.03 -2.96 -19.16
CA LYS A 264 10.46 -1.70 -19.68
C LYS A 264 11.47 -0.56 -19.72
N GLY A 265 12.50 -0.67 -20.56
CA GLY A 265 13.36 0.47 -20.87
C GLY A 265 13.96 0.31 -22.26
N GLU A 266 13.79 1.34 -23.11
CA GLU A 266 14.57 1.45 -24.34
C GLU A 266 16.04 1.31 -23.99
N PHE A 267 16.75 0.50 -24.79
CA PHE A 267 18.21 0.42 -24.81
C PHE A 267 18.73 1.85 -24.85
N ARG A 268 19.19 2.39 -23.71
CA ARG A 268 20.01 3.61 -23.74
C ARG A 268 21.37 3.17 -24.27
N PRO A 269 21.74 3.60 -25.49
CA PRO A 269 22.99 3.18 -26.13
C PRO A 269 24.22 3.60 -25.32
#